data_AF-A0A7V7E6R1-F1
#
_entry.id   AF-A0A7V7E6R1-F1
#
_cell.length_a   1.000
_cell.length_b   1.000
_cell.length_c   1.000
_cell.angle_alpha   90.00
_cell.angle_beta   90.00
_cell.angle_gamma   90.00
#
_symmetry.space_group_name_H-M   'P 1'
#
loop_
_entity.id
_entity.type
_entity.pdbx_description
1 polymer ?
#
loop_
_entity_poly.entity_id
_entity_poly.type
_entity_poly.pdbx_seq_one_letter_code
_entity_poly.pdbx_strand_id
1 'polypeptide(L)' 'MLSSAANRQAAFPPGQRLAVLLPLPLAGAYDYLAPDDGQPLAAGDFVRVPLGRRTVTGVVWGPAAGT' A
#
# COMPACT_ATOMS: atom_id res chain seq x y z
N MET A 1 20.42 23.70 1.72
CA MET A 1 20.60 22.40 2.42
C MET A 1 19.29 21.63 2.30
N LEU A 2 19.07 20.93 1.18
CA LEU A 2 17.92 20.02 1.08
C LEU A 2 18.28 18.79 1.91
N SER A 3 17.68 18.66 3.09
CA SER A 3 17.89 17.50 3.93
C SER A 3 17.36 16.30 3.16
N SER A 4 18.27 15.43 2.69
CA SER A 4 17.93 14.05 2.36
C SER A 4 17.57 13.40 3.69
N ALA A 5 16.35 13.63 4.17
CA ALA A 5 15.66 12.60 4.92
C ALA A 5 15.48 11.49 3.89
N ALA A 6 16.53 10.65 3.77
CA ALA A 6 16.52 9.46 2.94
C ALA A 6 15.12 8.86 3.10
N ASN A 7 14.40 8.77 1.99
CA ASN A 7 13.06 8.25 1.86
C ASN A 7 13.00 6.92 2.63
N ARG A 8 12.76 6.98 3.94
CA ARG A 8 12.50 5.81 4.76
C ARG A 8 11.15 5.40 4.25
N GLN A 9 11.15 4.50 3.28
CA GLN A 9 9.96 3.78 2.88
C GLN A 9 9.35 3.32 4.19
N ALA A 10 8.24 3.94 4.59
CA ALA A 10 7.58 3.57 5.82
C ALA A 10 7.20 2.10 5.64
N ALA A 11 7.76 1.23 6.49
CA ALA A 11 7.36 -0.15 6.52
C ALA A 11 5.98 -0.22 7.17
N PHE A 12 5.07 -0.94 6.53
CA PHE A 12 3.73 -1.26 6.99
C PHE A 12 3.78 -2.68 7.58
N PRO A 13 3.93 -2.84 8.90
CA PRO A 13 3.89 -4.14 9.55
C PRO A 13 2.58 -4.89 9.28
N PRO A 14 2.58 -6.21 9.52
CA PRO A 14 1.36 -7.01 9.51
C PRO A 14 0.22 -6.40 10.32
N GLY A 15 -1.01 -6.48 9.79
CA GLY A 15 -2.20 -5.92 10.43
C GLY A 15 -2.30 -4.38 10.42
N GLN A 16 -1.36 -3.67 9.77
CA GLN A 16 -1.49 -2.22 9.57
C GLN A 16 -2.29 -1.90 8.29
N ARG A 17 -3.14 -0.86 8.36
CA ARG A 17 -3.80 -0.32 7.15
C ARG A 17 -2.82 0.50 6.31
N LEU A 18 -2.84 0.26 5.01
CA LEU A 18 -2.04 0.95 4.01
C LEU A 18 -2.88 1.25 2.77
N ALA A 19 -2.42 2.20 1.95
CA ALA A 19 -3.05 2.54 0.68
C ALA A 19 -2.38 1.76 -0.47
N VAL A 20 -3.19 1.17 -1.36
CA VAL A 20 -2.73 0.49 -2.58
C VAL A 20 -3.28 1.21 -3.79
N LEU A 21 -2.38 1.63 -4.69
CA LEU A 21 -2.74 2.17 -6.00
C LEU A 21 -2.98 1.02 -6.98
N LEU A 22 -4.16 1.02 -7.60
CA LEU A 22 -4.54 0.03 -8.62
C LEU A 22 -4.40 0.63 -10.02
N PRO A 23 -4.04 -0.17 -11.05
CA PRO A 23 -3.95 0.28 -12.45
C PRO A 23 -5.36 0.35 -13.08
N LEU A 24 -6.24 1.14 -12.48
CA LEU A 24 -7.65 1.31 -12.85
C LEU A 24 -8.01 2.81 -12.81
N PRO A 25 -9.04 3.26 -13.55
CA PRO A 25 -9.47 4.67 -13.56
C PRO A 25 -10.27 5.00 -12.29
N LEU A 26 -9.62 4.94 -11.13
CA LEU A 26 -10.18 5.25 -9.82
C LEU A 26 -9.75 6.66 -9.36
N ALA A 27 -10.46 7.23 -8.41
CA ALA A 27 -10.15 8.56 -7.88
C ALA A 27 -8.81 8.62 -7.10
N GLY A 28 -8.29 7.47 -6.66
CA GLY A 28 -7.05 7.37 -5.91
C GLY A 28 -6.73 5.93 -5.50
N ALA A 29 -5.76 5.80 -4.59
CA ALA A 29 -5.46 4.54 -3.91
C ALA A 29 -6.57 4.17 -2.93
N TYR A 30 -6.71 2.87 -2.65
CA TYR A 30 -7.71 2.32 -1.74
C TYR A 30 -7.02 1.73 -0.51
N ASP A 31 -7.70 1.78 0.64
CA ASP A 31 -7.14 1.25 1.86
C ASP A 31 -7.35 -0.27 1.98
N TYR A 32 -6.27 -0.96 2.34
CA TYR A 32 -6.26 -2.38 2.62
C TYR A 32 -5.58 -2.64 3.96
N LEU A 33 -6.00 -3.72 4.62
CA LEU A 33 -5.29 -4.27 5.76
C LEU A 33 -4.12 -5.11 5.25
N ALA A 34 -2.89 -4.83 5.70
CA ALA A 34 -1.77 -5.73 5.47
C ALA A 34 -2.08 -7.10 6.11
N PRO A 35 -1.66 -8.22 5.48
CA PRO A 35 -1.84 -9.54 6.08
C PRO A 35 -1.31 -9.58 7.52
N ASP A 36 -1.93 -10.37 8.40
CA ASP A 36 -1.49 -10.48 9.80
C ASP A 36 -0.18 -11.27 9.95
N ASP A 37 0.26 -11.95 8.88
CA ASP A 37 1.49 -12.68 8.77
C ASP A 37 2.42 -12.14 7.66
N GLY A 38 3.67 -12.57 7.66
CA GLY A 38 4.66 -12.20 6.64
C GLY A 38 5.55 -11.00 6.99
N GLN A 39 6.28 -10.53 5.99
CA GLN A 39 7.20 -9.40 6.13
C GLN A 39 6.45 -8.07 6.04
N PRO A 40 6.94 -7.02 6.73
CA PRO A 40 6.41 -5.67 6.54
C PRO A 40 6.48 -5.25 5.08
N LEU A 41 5.40 -4.66 4.57
CA LEU A 41 5.34 -4.11 3.23
C LEU A 41 5.96 -2.71 3.20
N ALA A 42 6.49 -2.28 2.07
CA ALA A 42 7.04 -0.95 1.86
C ALA A 42 6.33 -0.24 0.71
N ALA A 43 6.35 1.10 0.72
CA ALA A 43 5.88 1.87 -0.43
C ALA A 43 6.68 1.51 -1.68
N GLY A 44 5.96 1.16 -2.76
CA GLY A 44 6.52 0.64 -4.00
C GLY A 44 6.40 -0.88 -4.16
N ASP A 45 6.06 -1.62 -3.10
CA ASP A 45 5.89 -3.07 -3.19
C ASP A 45 4.67 -3.44 -4.05
N PHE A 46 4.86 -4.43 -4.92
CA PHE A 46 3.77 -5.03 -5.68
C PHE A 46 2.97 -5.98 -4.80
N VAL A 47 1.65 -5.83 -4.83
CA VAL A 47 0.72 -6.64 -4.03
C VAL A 47 -0.44 -7.12 -4.90
N ARG A 48 -1.09 -8.19 -4.46
CA ARG A 48 -2.35 -8.68 -5.05
C ARG A 48 -3.46 -8.49 -4.04
N VAL A 49 -4.45 -7.67 -4.38
CA VAL A 49 -5.53 -7.29 -3.45
C VAL A 49 -6.90 -7.66 -4.00
N PRO A 50 -7.87 -7.98 -3.14
CA PRO A 50 -9.24 -8.21 -3.58
C PRO A 50 -9.90 -6.90 -4.04
N LEU A 51 -10.64 -6.97 -5.15
CA LEU A 51 -11.53 -5.90 -5.62
C LEU A 51 -12.82 -6.52 -6.15
N GLY A 52 -13.86 -6.50 -5.33
CA GLY A 52 -15.08 -7.26 -5.59
C GLY A 52 -14.79 -8.76 -5.71
N ARG A 53 -15.19 -9.38 -6.83
CA ARG A 53 -15.03 -10.83 -7.09
C ARG A 53 -13.68 -11.25 -7.69
N ARG A 54 -12.75 -10.32 -7.88
CA ARG A 54 -11.44 -10.59 -8.50
C ARG A 54 -10.30 -10.15 -7.61
N THR A 55 -9.11 -10.61 -7.93
CA THR A 55 -7.85 -10.11 -7.36
C THR A 55 -7.11 -9.30 -8.41
N VAL A 56 -6.59 -8.14 -8.02
CA VAL A 56 -5.91 -7.19 -8.92
C VAL A 56 -4.49 -6.94 -8.41
N THR A 57 -3.52 -6.84 -9.31
CA THR A 57 -2.17 -6.40 -8.97
C THR A 57 -2.16 -4.89 -8.77
N GLY A 58 -1.61 -4.44 -7.66
CA GLY A 58 -1.43 -3.03 -7.32
C GLY A 58 -0.07 -2.77 -6.71
N VAL A 59 0.15 -1.53 -6.28
CA VAL A 59 1.38 -1.08 -5.64
C VAL A 59 1.06 -0.38 -4.33
N VAL A 60 1.78 -0.71 -3.26
CA VAL A 60 1.67 0.00 -1.98
C VAL A 60 2.08 1.46 -2.20
N TRP A 61 1.14 2.37 -2.01
CA TRP A 61 1.32 3.80 -2.28
C TRP A 61 1.80 4.57 -1.04
N GLY A 62 1.35 4.17 0.15
CA GLY A 62 1.67 4.85 1.39
C GLY A 62 0.71 4.51 2.53
N PRO A 63 0.66 5.34 3.59
CA PRO A 63 -0.30 5.18 4.68
C PRO A 63 -1.75 5.26 4.18
N ALA A 64 -2.64 4.52 4.83
CA ALA A 64 -4.08 4.57 4.58
C ALA A 64 -4.66 5.97 4.85
N ALA A 65 -5.65 6.37 4.07
CA ALA A 65 -6.27 7.71 4.12
C ALA A 65 -7.72 7.72 4.66
N GLY A 66 -8.30 6.55 4.93
CA GLY A 66 -9.69 6.36 5.33
C GLY A 66 -10.68 6.20 4.16
N THR A 67 -10.23 5.70 3.01
CA THR A 67 -11.02 5.60 1.75
C THR A 67 -11.34 4.19 1.33
#